data_AF-S9VI43-F1
#
_entry.id   AF-S9VI43-F1
#
_cell.length_a   1.000
_cell.length_b   1.000
_cell.length_c   1.000
_cell.angle_alpha   90.00
_cell.angle_beta   90.00
_cell.angle_gamma   90.00
#
_symmetry.space_group_name_H-M   'P 1'
#
loop_
_entity.id
_entity.type
_entity.pdbx_description
1 polymer ?
#
loop_
_entity_poly.entity_id
_entity_poly.type
_entity_poly.pdbx_seq_one_letter_code
_entity_poly.pdbx_strand_id
1 'polypeptide(L)'
;MRSSAHTLAAACDDVAAACSHSQMRDALRCMSKGLRQLAVPCPRWRGGDPFAPSPAPPRRHDNGVGAPAREQVPVPNSRGRYHYEDLLAALSSADQTAVCLNAHNNALLVELAAAKDYQRKLEEELHVARTSLHSKEAESQQTEIVLQDQIRALSQEMALHR
;
A
#
# COMPACT_ATOMS: atom_id res chain seq x y z
N MET A 1 -28.40 14.71 0.48
CA MET A 1 -27.11 14.30 1.06
C MET A 1 -26.69 13.00 0.39
N ARG A 2 -25.50 12.93 -0.24
CA ARG A 2 -24.99 11.66 -0.78
C ARG A 2 -24.62 10.75 0.41
N SER A 3 -25.03 9.48 0.38
CA SER A 3 -24.65 8.52 1.42
C SER A 3 -23.13 8.28 1.39
N SER A 4 -22.52 8.00 2.54
CA SER A 4 -21.09 7.68 2.65
C SER A 4 -20.64 6.56 1.70
N ALA A 5 -21.54 5.61 1.42
CA ALA A 5 -21.32 4.54 0.45
C ALA A 5 -21.16 5.04 -1.00
N HIS A 6 -21.86 6.09 -1.42
CA HIS A 6 -21.68 6.68 -2.74
C HIS A 6 -20.33 7.41 -2.88
N THR A 7 -19.88 8.08 -1.83
CA THR A 7 -18.57 8.75 -1.81
C THR A 7 -17.44 7.72 -1.85
N LEU A 8 -17.56 6.63 -1.11
CA LEU A 8 -16.58 5.55 -1.08
C LEU A 8 -16.53 4.80 -2.43
N ALA A 9 -17.67 4.53 -3.06
CA ALA A 9 -17.71 3.91 -4.38
C ALA A 9 -16.99 4.75 -5.45
N ALA A 10 -17.20 6.07 -5.43
CA ALA A 10 -16.51 6.99 -6.33
C ALA A 10 -14.98 6.95 -6.11
N ALA A 11 -14.54 6.96 -4.85
CA ALA A 11 -13.12 6.84 -4.52
C ALA A 11 -12.52 5.51 -5.00
N CYS A 12 -13.25 4.39 -4.89
CA CYS A 12 -12.81 3.11 -5.43
C CYS A 12 -12.65 3.15 -6.96
N ASP A 13 -13.54 3.83 -7.69
CA ASP A 13 -13.42 3.97 -9.14
C ASP A 13 -12.26 4.87 -9.55
N ASP A 14 -12.00 5.95 -8.81
CA ASP A 14 -10.87 6.86 -9.06
C ASP A 14 -9.53 6.12 -8.90
N VAL A 15 -9.39 5.32 -7.84
CA VAL A 15 -8.20 4.49 -7.61
C VAL A 15 -8.10 3.39 -8.68
N ALA A 16 -9.22 2.78 -9.08
CA ALA A 16 -9.24 1.78 -10.15
C ALA A 16 -8.79 2.36 -11.50
N ALA A 17 -9.17 3.61 -11.80
CA ALA A 17 -8.78 4.30 -13.03
C ALA A 17 -7.28 4.63 -13.08
N ALA A 18 -6.68 4.96 -11.93
CA ALA A 18 -5.25 5.22 -11.81
C ALA A 18 -4.39 3.94 -11.69
N CYS A 19 -5.01 2.79 -11.44
CA CYS A 19 -4.29 1.54 -11.21
C CYS A 19 -3.87 0.86 -12.53
N SER A 20 -2.57 0.60 -12.70
CA SER A 20 -2.00 -0.15 -13.83
C SER A 20 -2.21 -1.66 -13.73
N HIS A 21 -2.45 -2.18 -12.51
CA HIS A 21 -2.58 -3.60 -12.25
C HIS A 21 -4.04 -4.05 -12.39
N SER A 22 -4.32 -4.94 -13.35
CA SER A 22 -5.67 -5.42 -13.67
C SER A 22 -6.36 -6.05 -12.47
N GLN A 23 -5.67 -6.90 -11.71
CA GLN A 23 -6.22 -7.60 -10.55
C GLN A 23 -6.74 -6.63 -9.47
N MET A 24 -6.01 -5.56 -9.18
CA MET A 24 -6.44 -4.53 -8.23
C MET A 24 -7.57 -3.68 -8.78
N ARG A 25 -7.48 -3.30 -10.06
CA ARG A 25 -8.51 -2.50 -10.75
C ARG A 25 -9.85 -3.21 -10.82
N ASP A 26 -9.86 -4.50 -11.18
CA ASP A 26 -11.09 -5.28 -11.30
C ASP A 26 -11.74 -5.49 -9.93
N ALA A 27 -10.92 -5.69 -8.90
CA ALA A 27 -11.39 -5.83 -7.52
C ALA A 27 -11.97 -4.51 -6.96
N LEU A 28 -11.32 -3.37 -7.22
CA LEU A 28 -11.84 -2.04 -6.87
C LEU A 28 -13.17 -1.73 -7.57
N ARG A 29 -13.33 -2.14 -8.83
CA ARG A 29 -14.59 -2.00 -9.57
C ARG A 29 -15.70 -2.87 -9.00
N CYS A 30 -15.40 -4.10 -8.59
CA CYS A 30 -16.36 -4.98 -7.90
C CYS A 30 -16.82 -4.36 -6.57
N MET A 31 -15.91 -3.80 -5.77
CA MET A 31 -16.27 -3.08 -4.55
C MET A 31 -17.14 -1.86 -4.81
N SER A 32 -16.78 -1.01 -5.78
CA SER A 32 -17.59 0.16 -6.15
C SER A 32 -19.01 -0.25 -6.53
N LYS A 33 -19.15 -1.33 -7.32
CA LYS A 33 -20.45 -1.88 -7.72
C LYS A 33 -21.27 -2.34 -6.50
N GLY A 34 -20.67 -3.09 -5.57
CA GLY A 34 -21.35 -3.52 -4.33
C GLY A 34 -21.77 -2.36 -3.43
N LEU A 35 -20.90 -1.35 -3.25
CA LEU A 35 -21.20 -0.15 -2.46
C LEU A 35 -22.35 0.67 -3.06
N ARG A 36 -22.42 0.77 -4.39
CA ARG A 36 -23.53 1.43 -5.09
C ARG A 36 -24.85 0.70 -4.90
N GLN A 37 -24.84 -0.64 -4.85
CA GLN A 37 -26.04 -1.44 -4.59
C GLN A 37 -26.54 -1.27 -3.15
N LEU A 38 -25.64 -1.20 -2.16
CA LEU A 38 -25.99 -0.92 -0.75
C LEU A 38 -26.54 0.49 -0.54
N ALA A 39 -26.13 1.43 -1.40
CA ALA A 39 -26.56 2.82 -1.32
C ALA A 39 -27.97 3.04 -1.90
N VAL A 40 -28.56 2.05 -2.60
CA VAL A 40 -29.96 2.09 -3.02
C VAL A 40 -30.83 1.97 -1.77
N PRO A 41 -31.64 2.98 -1.41
CA PRO A 41 -32.53 2.86 -0.27
C PRO A 41 -33.52 1.73 -0.52
N CYS A 42 -33.44 0.66 0.28
CA CYS A 42 -34.51 -0.32 0.37
C CYS A 42 -35.82 0.45 0.61
N PRO A 43 -36.87 0.26 -0.22
CA PRO A 43 -38.16 0.83 0.10
C PRO A 43 -38.55 0.30 1.48
N ARG A 44 -38.75 1.24 2.42
CA ARG A 44 -39.22 1.00 3.79
C ARG A 44 -40.20 -0.18 3.78
N TRP A 45 -39.91 -1.19 4.59
CA TRP A 45 -40.89 -2.15 5.08
C TRP A 45 -42.03 -1.34 5.73
N ARG A 46 -43.05 -0.99 4.94
CA ARG A 46 -44.28 -0.39 5.46
C ARG A 46 -45.11 -1.56 5.98
N GLY A 47 -44.84 -1.97 7.21
CA GLY A 47 -45.67 -2.92 7.96
C GLY A 47 -44.87 -4.01 8.66
N GLY A 48 -44.86 -3.95 9.98
CA GLY A 48 -44.53 -5.06 10.86
C GLY A 48 -43.17 -4.95 11.53
N ASP A 49 -43.18 -4.83 12.85
CA ASP A 49 -42.02 -5.12 13.69
C ASP A 49 -41.37 -6.45 13.28
N PRO A 50 -40.04 -6.52 13.11
CA PRO A 50 -39.35 -7.76 12.75
C PRO A 50 -39.36 -8.82 13.87
N PHE A 51 -39.96 -8.51 15.03
CA PHE A 51 -40.03 -9.37 16.21
C PHE A 51 -41.44 -9.89 16.54
N ALA A 52 -42.46 -9.61 15.71
CA ALA A 52 -43.78 -10.18 15.95
C ALA A 52 -43.78 -11.69 15.63
N PRO A 53 -44.02 -12.58 16.61
CA PRO A 53 -44.01 -14.02 16.38
C PRO A 53 -45.25 -14.41 15.56
N SER A 54 -45.06 -14.76 14.30
CA SER A 54 -46.12 -15.33 13.46
C SER A 54 -46.26 -16.83 13.76
N PRO A 55 -47.49 -17.38 13.80
CA PRO A 55 -47.77 -18.69 14.37
C PRO A 55 -47.20 -19.83 13.51
N ALA A 56 -46.58 -20.80 14.17
CA ALA A 56 -45.92 -21.94 13.54
C ALA A 56 -46.91 -22.86 12.77
N PRO A 57 -46.54 -23.37 11.57
CA PRO A 57 -47.28 -24.44 10.92
C PRO A 57 -46.99 -25.80 11.60
N PRO A 58 -47.91 -26.78 11.48
CA PRO A 58 -47.89 -27.99 12.30
C PRO A 58 -46.75 -28.92 11.93
N ARG A 59 -46.03 -29.40 12.96
CA ARG A 59 -44.96 -30.40 12.86
C ARG A 59 -45.54 -31.75 12.44
N ARG A 60 -45.00 -32.34 11.36
CA ARG A 60 -45.05 -33.81 11.16
C ARG A 60 -43.74 -34.40 11.65
N HIS A 61 -43.87 -35.33 12.60
CA HIS A 61 -42.82 -36.25 13.01
C HIS A 61 -42.44 -37.15 11.83
N ASP A 62 -41.14 -37.32 11.58
CA ASP A 62 -40.61 -38.63 11.22
C ASP A 62 -39.14 -38.76 11.62
N ASN A 63 -38.82 -39.98 12.07
CA ASN A 63 -37.65 -40.32 12.85
C ASN A 63 -36.42 -40.62 11.95
N GLY A 64 -35.26 -40.06 12.26
CA GLY A 64 -34.00 -40.40 11.59
C GLY A 64 -32.80 -39.77 12.28
N VAL A 65 -31.91 -40.63 12.75
CA VAL A 65 -30.77 -40.37 13.63
C VAL A 65 -29.67 -39.53 12.96
N GLY A 66 -29.13 -38.54 13.69
CA GLY A 66 -27.71 -38.17 13.59
C GLY A 66 -27.33 -36.96 12.72
N ALA A 67 -27.54 -35.75 13.24
CA ALA A 67 -26.64 -34.59 13.06
C ALA A 67 -27.04 -33.53 14.10
N PRO A 68 -26.10 -32.81 14.75
CA PRO A 68 -26.50 -31.63 15.52
C PRO A 68 -27.21 -30.69 14.54
N ALA A 69 -28.45 -30.33 14.87
CA ALA A 69 -29.24 -29.42 14.07
C ALA A 69 -28.44 -28.13 13.92
N ARG A 70 -27.81 -27.93 12.75
CA ARG A 70 -27.40 -26.59 12.32
C ARG A 70 -28.66 -25.76 12.45
N GLU A 71 -28.67 -24.79 13.36
CA GLU A 71 -29.71 -23.77 13.41
C GLU A 71 -29.87 -23.27 11.97
N GLN A 72 -30.98 -23.66 11.34
CA GLN A 72 -31.34 -23.13 10.05
C GLN A 72 -31.75 -21.69 10.36
N VAL A 73 -30.78 -20.79 10.21
CA VAL A 73 -31.03 -19.35 10.21
C VAL A 73 -32.19 -19.13 9.24
N PRO A 74 -33.32 -18.56 9.70
CA PRO A 74 -34.50 -18.39 8.86
C PRO A 74 -34.10 -17.63 7.61
N VAL A 75 -34.15 -18.29 6.45
CA VAL A 75 -33.86 -17.64 5.18
C VAL A 75 -35.10 -16.80 4.82
N PRO A 76 -35.03 -15.45 4.84
CA PRO A 76 -36.17 -14.64 4.47
C PRO A 76 -36.41 -14.78 2.97
N ASN A 77 -37.69 -14.85 2.60
CA ASN A 77 -38.20 -14.96 1.23
C ASN A 77 -37.35 -14.21 0.18
N SER A 78 -36.92 -15.00 -0.82
CA SER A 78 -36.50 -14.78 -2.22
C SER A 78 -36.63 -13.40 -2.92
N ARG A 79 -36.46 -12.28 -2.22
CA ARG A 79 -36.20 -10.95 -2.82
C ARG A 79 -34.90 -10.29 -2.33
N GLY A 80 -34.21 -10.88 -1.35
CA GLY A 80 -32.95 -10.36 -0.79
C GLY A 80 -31.69 -11.20 -1.07
N ARG A 81 -31.79 -12.38 -1.71
CA ARG A 81 -30.62 -13.26 -1.95
C ARG A 81 -29.55 -12.61 -2.83
N TYR A 82 -29.96 -11.85 -3.84
CA TYR A 82 -29.04 -11.16 -4.74
C TYR A 82 -28.21 -10.08 -4.03
N HIS A 83 -28.67 -9.52 -2.92
CA HIS A 83 -27.91 -8.48 -2.19
C HIS A 83 -26.87 -9.04 -1.23
N TYR A 84 -27.04 -10.27 -0.74
CA TYR A 84 -26.08 -10.87 0.19
C TYR A 84 -24.88 -11.47 -0.52
N GLU A 85 -25.10 -12.17 -1.64
CA GLU A 85 -24.01 -12.74 -2.45
C GLU A 85 -23.14 -11.64 -3.07
N ASP A 86 -23.75 -10.56 -3.57
CA ASP A 86 -23.03 -9.39 -4.09
C ASP A 86 -22.21 -8.69 -2.98
N LEU A 87 -22.73 -8.63 -1.75
CA LEU A 87 -22.02 -8.06 -0.60
C LEU A 87 -20.81 -8.92 -0.19
N LEU A 88 -20.99 -10.24 -0.13
CA LEU A 88 -19.89 -11.17 0.17
C LEU A 88 -18.83 -11.14 -0.93
N ALA A 89 -19.23 -11.03 -2.19
CA ALA A 89 -18.31 -10.86 -3.31
C ALA A 89 -17.55 -9.53 -3.22
N ALA A 90 -18.23 -8.43 -2.84
CA ALA A 90 -17.59 -7.14 -2.61
C ALA A 90 -16.59 -7.18 -1.44
N LEU A 91 -16.94 -7.84 -0.32
CA LEU A 91 -16.04 -8.02 0.83
C LEU A 91 -14.83 -8.89 0.48
N SER A 92 -15.04 -10.04 -0.16
CA SER A 92 -13.95 -10.90 -0.62
C SER A 92 -13.04 -10.17 -1.60
N SER A 93 -13.60 -9.34 -2.49
CA SER A 93 -12.85 -8.50 -3.40
C SER A 93 -12.07 -7.40 -2.67
N ALA A 94 -12.60 -6.86 -1.58
CA ALA A 94 -11.92 -5.89 -0.73
C ALA A 94 -10.69 -6.50 -0.07
N ASP A 95 -10.85 -7.69 0.53
CA ASP A 95 -9.77 -8.43 1.15
C ASP A 95 -8.66 -8.75 0.14
N GLN A 96 -9.04 -9.20 -1.05
CA GLN A 96 -8.06 -9.50 -2.10
C GLN A 96 -7.32 -8.23 -2.58
N THR A 97 -8.03 -7.11 -2.70
CA THR A 97 -7.40 -5.81 -3.03
C THR A 97 -6.42 -5.38 -1.93
N ALA A 98 -6.81 -5.52 -0.66
CA ALA A 98 -5.97 -5.18 0.48
C ALA A 98 -4.69 -6.03 0.52
N VAL A 99 -4.80 -7.33 0.26
CA VAL A 99 -3.65 -8.23 0.15
C VAL A 99 -2.73 -7.81 -1.00
N CYS A 100 -3.27 -7.54 -2.18
CA CYS A 100 -2.48 -7.08 -3.33
C CYS A 100 -1.78 -5.74 -3.05
N LEU A 101 -2.48 -4.77 -2.45
CA LEU A 101 -1.92 -3.49 -2.06
C LEU A 101 -0.79 -3.65 -1.05
N ASN A 102 -0.99 -4.49 -0.03
CA ASN A 102 0.03 -4.74 0.98
C ASN A 102 1.27 -5.43 0.39
N ALA A 103 1.08 -6.41 -0.50
CA ALA A 103 2.18 -7.06 -1.20
C ALA A 103 2.97 -6.06 -2.08
N HIS A 104 2.26 -5.19 -2.81
CA HIS A 104 2.88 -4.15 -3.62
C HIS A 104 3.64 -3.13 -2.77
N ASN A 105 3.03 -2.65 -1.67
CA ASN A 105 3.69 -1.72 -0.75
C ASN A 105 4.95 -2.34 -0.13
N ASN A 106 4.90 -3.61 0.26
CA ASN A 106 6.08 -4.30 0.77
C ASN A 106 7.19 -4.40 -0.27
N ALA A 107 6.86 -4.67 -1.55
CA ALA A 107 7.86 -4.66 -2.63
C ALA A 107 8.50 -3.27 -2.81
N LEU A 108 7.69 -2.20 -2.82
CA LEU A 108 8.18 -0.83 -2.91
C LEU A 108 9.07 -0.45 -1.71
N LEU A 109 8.74 -0.91 -0.51
CA LEU A 109 9.57 -0.67 0.68
C LEU A 109 10.94 -1.36 0.58
N VAL A 110 11.00 -2.56 -0.01
CA VAL A 110 12.26 -3.27 -0.26
C VAL A 110 13.09 -2.52 -1.31
N GLU A 111 12.48 -2.07 -2.40
CA GLU A 111 13.16 -1.27 -3.42
C GLU A 111 13.69 0.05 -2.85
N LEU A 112 12.89 0.72 -2.01
CA LEU A 112 13.30 1.94 -1.31
C LEU A 112 14.47 1.69 -0.36
N ALA A 113 14.47 0.57 0.37
CA ALA A 113 15.59 0.20 1.24
C ALA A 113 16.87 -0.03 0.42
N ALA A 114 16.79 -0.76 -0.69
CA ALA A 114 17.92 -0.98 -1.59
C ALA A 114 18.46 0.33 -2.18
N ALA A 115 17.58 1.25 -2.58
CA ALA A 115 17.97 2.56 -3.08
C ALA A 115 18.67 3.40 -2.00
N LYS A 116 18.20 3.36 -0.75
CA LYS A 116 18.84 4.04 0.39
C LYS A 116 20.22 3.46 0.71
N ASP A 117 20.37 2.14 0.67
CA ASP A 117 21.67 1.50 0.87
C ASP A 117 22.67 1.89 -0.23
N TYR A 118 22.19 1.99 -1.47
CA TYR A 118 23.02 2.47 -2.59
C TYR A 118 23.40 3.95 -2.42
N GLN A 119 22.46 4.81 -2.01
CA GLN A 119 22.75 6.20 -1.69
C GLN A 119 23.83 6.33 -0.62
N ARG A 120 23.73 5.55 0.46
CA ARG A 120 24.73 5.55 1.54
C ARG A 120 26.12 5.16 1.03
N LYS A 121 26.23 4.15 0.15
CA LYS A 121 27.50 3.77 -0.46
C LYS A 121 28.12 4.91 -1.27
N LEU A 122 27.31 5.61 -2.07
CA LEU A 122 27.78 6.77 -2.83
C LEU A 122 28.24 7.91 -1.91
N GLU A 123 27.54 8.14 -0.79
CA GLU A 123 27.95 9.12 0.20
C GLU A 123 29.29 8.76 0.87
N GLU A 124 29.50 7.48 1.18
CA GLU A 124 30.78 6.96 1.70
C GLU A 124 31.91 7.12 0.67
N GLU A 125 31.69 6.74 -0.59
CA GLU A 125 32.67 6.93 -1.69
C GLU A 125 33.02 8.41 -1.89
N LEU A 126 32.02 9.28 -1.87
CA LEU A 126 32.21 10.72 -2.00
C LEU A 126 32.99 11.29 -0.81
N HIS A 127 32.74 10.81 0.40
CA HIS A 127 33.52 11.19 1.57
C HIS A 127 34.98 10.77 1.44
N VAL A 128 35.25 9.53 0.99
CA VAL A 128 36.62 9.03 0.74
C VAL A 128 37.32 9.85 -0.35
N ALA A 129 36.63 10.19 -1.44
CA ALA A 129 37.21 11.02 -2.50
C ALA A 129 37.58 12.42 -1.99
N ARG A 130 36.73 13.04 -1.17
CA ARG A 130 37.00 14.36 -0.58
C ARG A 130 38.20 14.35 0.37
N THR A 131 38.29 13.34 1.24
CA THR A 131 39.43 13.23 2.16
C THR A 131 40.74 12.95 1.41
N SER A 132 40.69 12.12 0.38
CA SER A 132 41.83 11.87 -0.51
C SER A 132 42.29 13.14 -1.23
N LEU A 133 41.35 13.91 -1.80
CA LEU A 133 41.66 15.19 -2.44
C LEU A 133 42.33 16.15 -1.46
N HIS A 134 41.76 16.31 -0.26
CA HIS A 134 42.33 17.20 0.75
C HIS A 134 43.74 16.80 1.19
N SER A 135 44.00 15.49 1.34
CA SER A 135 45.36 14.98 1.61
C SER A 135 46.31 15.33 0.47
N LYS A 136 45.88 15.17 -0.79
CA LYS A 136 46.71 15.48 -1.96
C LYS A 136 46.98 16.98 -2.10
N GLU A 137 46.01 17.82 -1.77
CA GLU A 137 46.20 19.27 -1.71
C GLU A 137 47.22 19.66 -0.64
N ALA A 138 47.16 19.07 0.55
CA ALA A 138 48.12 19.31 1.62
C ALA A 138 49.54 18.82 1.25
N GLU A 139 49.65 17.63 0.65
CA GLU A 139 50.93 17.12 0.12
C GLU A 139 51.49 18.07 -0.95
N SER A 140 50.66 18.54 -1.88
CA SER A 140 51.06 19.48 -2.94
C SER A 140 51.57 20.79 -2.36
N GLN A 141 50.85 21.39 -1.40
CA GLN A 141 51.27 22.62 -0.73
C GLN A 141 52.60 22.44 -0.01
N GLN A 142 52.79 21.30 0.69
CA GLN A 142 54.04 21.01 1.37
C GLN A 142 55.21 20.88 0.37
N THR A 143 55.00 20.19 -0.76
CA THR A 143 56.02 20.08 -1.80
C THR A 143 56.36 21.43 -2.43
N GLU A 144 55.38 22.30 -2.61
CA GLU A 144 55.59 23.65 -3.14
C GLU A 144 56.46 24.48 -2.20
N ILE A 145 56.19 24.45 -0.89
CA ILE A 145 57.01 25.15 0.12
C ILE A 145 58.47 24.68 0.06
N VAL A 146 58.69 23.36 0.03
CA VAL A 146 60.04 22.78 -0.03
C VAL A 146 60.78 23.23 -1.30
N LEU A 147 60.11 23.24 -2.44
CA LEU A 147 60.70 23.70 -3.70
C LEU A 147 61.02 25.20 -3.68
N GLN A 148 60.14 26.02 -3.12
CA GLN A 148 60.39 27.46 -2.95
C GLN A 148 61.60 27.73 -2.05
N ASP A 149 61.75 26.97 -0.97
CA ASP A 149 62.91 27.08 -0.07
C ASP A 149 64.22 26.64 -0.77
N GLN A 150 64.19 25.56 -1.55
CA GLN A 150 65.34 25.13 -2.35
C GLN A 150 65.74 26.18 -3.39
N ILE A 151 64.76 26.75 -4.11
CA ILE A 151 65.00 27.83 -5.07
C ILE A 151 65.63 29.04 -4.38
N ARG A 152 65.15 29.40 -3.18
CA ARG A 152 65.70 30.50 -2.40
C ARG A 152 67.15 30.23 -1.97
N ALA A 153 67.44 29.03 -1.47
CA ALA A 153 68.80 28.63 -1.09
C ALA A 153 69.77 28.70 -2.28
N LEU A 154 69.39 28.10 -3.42
CA LEU A 154 70.20 28.14 -4.64
C LEU A 154 70.40 29.57 -5.16
N SER A 155 69.37 30.42 -5.06
CA SER A 155 69.47 31.83 -5.45
C SER A 155 70.46 32.61 -4.58
N GLN A 156 70.51 32.31 -3.28
CA GLN A 156 71.47 32.91 -2.35
C GLN A 156 72.90 32.43 -2.64
N GLU A 157 73.11 31.14 -2.87
CA GLU A 157 74.42 30.60 -3.25
C GLU A 157 74.94 31.23 -4.54
N MET A 158 74.09 31.33 -5.57
CA MET A 158 74.48 32.00 -6.83
C MET A 158 74.81 33.48 -6.63
N ALA A 159 74.17 34.18 -5.69
CA ALA A 159 74.47 35.57 -5.40
C ALA A 159 75.83 35.75 -4.69
N LEU A 160 76.24 34.79 -3.86
CA LEU A 160 77.54 34.80 -3.17
C LEU A 160 78.73 34.51 -4.10
N HIS A 161 78.49 33.83 -5.23
CA HIS A 161 79.52 33.46 -6.21
C HIS A 161 79.65 34.44 -7.39
N ARG A 162 79.02 35.61 -7.33
CA ARG A 162 79.17 36.72 -8.30
C ARG A 162 80.03 37.82 -7.70
#